data_AF-A0A0M3JS54-F1
#
_entry.id   AF-A0A0M3JS54-F1
#
_cell.length_a   1.000
_cell.length_b   1.000
_cell.length_c   1.000
_cell.angle_alpha   90.00
_cell.angle_beta   90.00
_cell.angle_gamma   90.00
#
_symmetry.space_group_name_H-M   'P 1'
#
loop_
_entity.id
_entity.type
_entity.pdbx_description
1 polymer ?
#
loop_
_entity_poly.entity_id
_entity_poly.type
_entity_poly.pdbx_seq_one_letter_code
_entity_poly.pdbx_strand_id
1 'polypeptide(L)'
;LFRYYKTKIQELKAELQLLREFRHPKYLAAVQKLDAAYKEELEFEETSEKLENERIIAEYEREQEAADKELEERLAELMDTMIQECDENRKHIEHEFHNADINSASFYSYPVNKKSLRRRPNEPTPFSEKRMRAKNPQQVNYALSEVDILNDLRVLDGNYEDSEHRLDDHHKTGYNLRCET
;
A
#
# COMPACT_ATOMS: atom_id res chain seq x y z
N LEU A 1 1.13 -21.09 -82.21
CA LEU A 1 2.23 -20.43 -81.48
C LEU A 1 2.19 -18.91 -81.64
N PHE A 2 2.42 -18.32 -82.82
CA PHE A 2 2.48 -16.85 -83.00
C PHE A 2 1.24 -16.06 -82.51
N ARG A 3 0.02 -16.54 -82.80
CA ARG A 3 -1.22 -15.87 -82.35
C ARG A 3 -1.34 -15.82 -80.82
N TYR A 4 -0.99 -16.90 -80.13
CA TYR A 4 -1.01 -16.97 -78.66
C TYR A 4 -0.09 -15.91 -78.04
N TYR A 5 1.14 -15.81 -78.53
CA TYR A 5 2.09 -14.80 -78.03
C TYR A 5 1.61 -13.37 -78.30
N LYS A 6 1.01 -13.10 -79.46
CA LYS A 6 0.45 -11.78 -79.77
C LYS A 6 -0.68 -11.40 -78.81
N THR A 7 -1.59 -12.33 -78.52
CA THR A 7 -2.67 -12.14 -77.53
C THR A 7 -2.08 -11.91 -76.14
N LYS A 8 -1.11 -12.73 -75.73
CA LYS A 8 -0.48 -12.58 -74.40
C LYS A 8 0.21 -11.24 -74.21
N ILE A 9 0.86 -10.71 -75.25
CA ILE A 9 1.47 -9.37 -75.22
C ILE A 9 0.40 -8.28 -75.07
N GLN A 10 -0.76 -8.42 -75.72
CA GLN A 10 -1.85 -7.45 -75.59
C GLN A 10 -2.46 -7.46 -74.18
N GLU A 11 -2.68 -8.65 -73.61
CA GLU A 11 -3.14 -8.81 -72.22
C GLU A 11 -2.18 -8.12 -71.24
N LEU A 12 -0.87 -8.40 -71.35
CA LEU A 12 0.12 -7.82 -70.45
C LEU A 12 0.20 -6.29 -70.59
N LYS A 13 0.07 -5.76 -71.81
CA LYS A 13 0.02 -4.30 -72.03
C LYS A 13 -1.21 -3.66 -71.38
N ALA A 14 -2.37 -4.32 -71.45
CA ALA A 14 -3.59 -3.84 -70.81
C ALA A 14 -3.46 -3.90 -69.27
N GLU A 15 -2.90 -4.98 -68.73
CA GLU A 15 -2.63 -5.11 -67.28
C GLU A 15 -1.66 -4.03 -66.78
N LEU A 16 -0.60 -3.74 -67.54
CA LEU A 16 0.36 -2.68 -67.23
C LEU A 16 -0.29 -1.29 -67.28
N GLN A 17 -1.22 -1.04 -68.20
CA GLN A 17 -1.99 0.20 -68.23
C GLN A 17 -2.88 0.34 -66.99
N LEU A 18 -3.59 -0.71 -66.58
CA LEU A 18 -4.39 -0.71 -65.36
C LEU A 18 -3.54 -0.45 -64.11
N LEU A 19 -2.31 -0.98 -64.06
CA LEU A 19 -1.36 -0.69 -62.99
C LEU A 19 -0.93 0.78 -62.97
N ARG A 20 -0.60 1.36 -64.14
CA ARG A 20 -0.24 2.79 -64.26
C ARG A 20 -1.36 3.73 -63.85
N GLU A 21 -2.61 3.31 -64.09
CA GLU A 21 -3.81 4.06 -63.68
C GLU A 21 -4.25 3.75 -62.24
N PHE A 22 -3.52 2.91 -61.50
CA PHE A 22 -3.88 2.45 -60.15
C PHE A 22 -5.27 1.79 -60.07
N ARG A 23 -5.70 1.14 -61.16
CA ARG A 23 -7.00 0.46 -61.29
C ARG A 23 -6.89 -1.05 -61.36
N HIS A 24 -5.68 -1.58 -61.17
CA HIS A 24 -5.48 -3.01 -61.20
C HIS A 24 -6.28 -3.69 -60.06
N PRO A 25 -7.07 -4.75 -60.33
CA PRO A 25 -7.97 -5.34 -59.33
C PRO A 25 -7.26 -5.77 -58.04
N LYS A 26 -6.06 -6.34 -58.15
CA LYS A 26 -5.26 -6.72 -56.97
C LYS A 26 -4.83 -5.53 -56.12
N TYR A 27 -4.52 -4.40 -56.76
CA TYR A 27 -4.16 -3.17 -56.05
C TYR A 27 -5.38 -2.60 -55.32
N LEU A 28 -6.52 -2.50 -56.01
CA LEU A 28 -7.76 -2.02 -55.41
C LEU A 28 -8.21 -2.89 -54.22
N ALA A 29 -8.11 -4.21 -54.34
CA ALA A 29 -8.41 -5.12 -53.25
C ALA A 29 -7.47 -4.92 -52.05
N ALA A 30 -6.18 -4.67 -52.29
CA ALA A 30 -5.21 -4.38 -51.23
C ALA A 30 -5.52 -3.04 -50.54
N VAL A 31 -5.87 -2.00 -51.30
CA VAL A 31 -6.27 -0.70 -50.76
C VAL A 31 -7.54 -0.82 -49.93
N GLN A 32 -8.56 -1.53 -50.43
CA GLN A 32 -9.79 -1.75 -49.68
C GLN A 32 -9.55 -2.51 -48.37
N LYS A 33 -8.69 -3.54 -48.41
CA LYS A 33 -8.31 -4.27 -47.19
C LYS A 33 -7.59 -3.37 -46.19
N LEU A 34 -6.68 -2.51 -46.66
CA LEU A 34 -5.96 -1.58 -45.81
C LEU A 34 -6.89 -0.53 -45.20
N ASP A 35 -7.81 0.02 -45.99
CA ASP A 35 -8.81 0.99 -45.52
C ASP A 35 -9.76 0.38 -44.48
N ALA A 36 -10.18 -0.87 -44.68
CA ALA A 36 -10.98 -1.59 -43.69
C ALA A 36 -10.22 -1.81 -42.38
N ALA A 37 -8.97 -2.28 -42.44
CA ALA A 37 -8.14 -2.46 -41.26
C ALA A 37 -7.86 -1.14 -40.53
N TYR A 38 -7.63 -0.05 -41.26
CA TYR A 38 -7.42 1.27 -40.66
C TYR A 38 -8.66 1.77 -39.93
N LYS A 39 -9.86 1.57 -40.50
CA LYS A 39 -11.12 1.95 -39.87
C LYS A 39 -11.39 1.14 -38.60
N GLU A 40 -11.15 -0.16 -38.66
CA GLU A 40 -11.28 -1.04 -37.49
C GLU A 40 -10.33 -0.61 -36.36
N GLU A 41 -9.07 -0.33 -36.69
CA GLU A 41 -8.08 0.16 -35.72
C GLU A 41 -8.50 1.51 -35.11
N LEU A 42 -9.00 2.43 -35.94
CA LEU A 42 -9.46 3.73 -35.49
C LEU A 42 -10.67 3.62 -34.54
N GLU A 43 -11.65 2.78 -34.89
CA GLU A 43 -12.81 2.52 -34.03
C GLU A 43 -12.41 1.86 -32.70
N PHE A 44 -11.45 0.94 -32.74
CA PHE A 44 -10.88 0.32 -31.54
C PHE A 44 -10.22 1.37 -30.64
N GLU A 45 -9.33 2.20 -31.18
CA GLU A 45 -8.63 3.24 -30.42
C GLU A 45 -9.61 4.27 -29.83
N GLU A 46 -10.57 4.76 -30.60
CA GLU A 46 -11.59 5.69 -30.10
C GLU A 46 -12.42 5.09 -28.96
N THR A 47 -12.70 3.78 -29.01
CA THR A 47 -13.44 3.07 -27.96
C THR A 47 -12.57 2.85 -26.72
N SER A 48 -11.31 2.48 -26.93
CA SER A 48 -10.31 2.29 -25.89
C SER A 48 -10.06 3.59 -25.11
N GLU A 49 -9.86 4.70 -25.82
CA GLU A 49 -9.68 6.02 -25.23
C GLU A 49 -10.89 6.44 -24.38
N LYS A 50 -12.12 6.24 -24.88
CA LYS A 50 -13.33 6.55 -24.11
C LYS A 50 -13.42 5.74 -22.82
N LEU A 51 -13.18 4.43 -22.91
CA LEU A 51 -13.21 3.54 -21.74
C LEU A 51 -12.14 3.92 -20.72
N GLU A 52 -10.94 4.26 -21.17
CA GLU A 52 -9.86 4.66 -20.27
C GLU A 52 -10.16 5.99 -19.57
N ASN A 53 -10.71 6.96 -20.29
CA ASN A 53 -11.17 8.22 -19.70
C ASN A 53 -12.27 7.99 -18.65
N GLU A 54 -13.25 7.12 -18.93
CA GLU A 54 -14.30 6.76 -17.97
C GLU A 54 -13.70 6.11 -16.71
N ARG A 55 -12.69 5.25 -16.86
CA ARG A 55 -11.99 4.63 -15.72
C ARG A 55 -11.24 5.65 -14.88
N ILE A 56 -10.49 6.55 -15.52
CA ILE A 56 -9.74 7.61 -14.84
C ILE A 56 -10.68 8.50 -14.04
N ILE A 57 -11.82 8.90 -14.62
CA ILE A 57 -12.82 9.73 -13.94
C ILE A 57 -13.39 8.97 -12.73
N ALA A 58 -13.79 7.70 -12.91
CA ALA A 58 -14.34 6.90 -11.81
C ALA A 58 -13.33 6.64 -10.68
N GLU A 59 -12.04 6.49 -11.01
CA GLU A 59 -10.97 6.38 -10.01
C GLU A 59 -10.74 7.70 -9.28
N TYR A 60 -10.71 8.82 -10.01
CA TYR A 60 -10.60 10.16 -9.43
C TYR A 60 -11.74 10.44 -8.45
N GLU A 61 -12.99 10.18 -8.83
CA GLU A 61 -14.15 10.40 -7.97
C GLU A 61 -14.08 9.52 -6.72
N ARG A 62 -13.70 8.24 -6.86
CA ARG A 62 -13.53 7.32 -5.74
C ARG A 62 -12.44 7.78 -4.78
N GLU A 63 -11.32 8.23 -5.30
CA GLU A 63 -10.20 8.70 -4.49
C GLU A 63 -10.58 9.99 -3.74
N GLN A 64 -11.32 10.88 -4.41
CA GLN A 64 -11.85 12.09 -3.78
C GLN A 64 -12.80 11.76 -2.62
N GLU A 65 -13.76 10.84 -2.83
CA GLU A 65 -14.67 10.38 -1.79
C GLU A 65 -13.92 9.69 -0.62
N ALA A 66 -12.90 8.90 -0.93
CA ALA A 66 -12.07 8.24 0.07
C ALA A 66 -11.28 9.25 0.91
N ALA A 67 -10.71 10.28 0.28
CA ALA A 67 -9.98 11.34 0.96
C ALA A 67 -10.88 12.19 1.86
N ASP A 68 -12.08 12.55 1.39
CA ASP A 68 -13.07 13.29 2.18
C ASP A 68 -13.50 12.48 3.41
N LYS A 69 -13.74 11.18 3.22
CA LYS A 69 -14.07 10.27 4.31
C LYS A 69 -12.92 10.10 5.31
N GLU A 70 -11.69 9.92 4.84
CA GLU A 70 -10.52 9.83 5.72
C GLU A 70 -10.35 11.11 6.55
N LEU A 71 -10.56 12.27 5.95
CA LEU A 71 -10.52 13.55 6.66
C LEU A 71 -11.57 13.61 7.78
N GLU A 72 -12.81 13.23 7.49
CA GLU A 72 -13.89 13.20 8.48
C GLU A 72 -13.56 12.24 9.63
N GLU A 73 -13.10 11.03 9.32
CA GLU A 73 -12.69 10.02 10.32
C GLU A 73 -11.55 10.55 11.20
N ARG A 74 -10.56 11.22 10.63
CA ARG A 74 -9.41 11.78 11.38
C ARG A 74 -9.82 12.95 12.26
N LEU A 75 -10.76 13.79 11.82
CA LEU A 75 -11.31 14.86 12.64
C LEU A 75 -12.09 14.31 13.83
N ALA A 76 -12.88 13.25 13.62
CA ALA A 76 -13.60 12.58 14.70
C ALA A 76 -12.63 11.94 15.71
N GLU A 77 -11.63 11.19 15.24
CA GLU A 77 -10.60 10.58 16.09
C GLU A 77 -9.83 11.62 16.91
N LEU A 78 -9.47 12.75 16.30
CA LEU A 78 -8.81 13.85 17.00
C LEU A 78 -9.69 14.44 18.09
N MET A 79 -10.97 14.67 17.79
CA MET A 79 -11.93 15.19 18.76
C MET A 79 -12.08 14.25 19.96
N ASP A 80 -12.24 12.95 19.71
CA ASP A 80 -12.34 11.94 20.76
C ASP A 80 -11.07 11.89 21.62
N THR A 81 -9.89 11.98 20.99
CA THR A 81 -8.60 12.04 21.69
C THR A 81 -8.53 13.26 22.61
N MET A 82 -8.89 14.45 22.11
CA MET A 82 -8.89 15.68 22.91
C MET A 82 -9.86 15.64 24.09
N ILE A 83 -11.04 15.02 23.90
CA ILE A 83 -12.01 14.81 24.97
C ILE A 83 -11.41 13.87 26.03
N GLN A 84 -10.80 12.76 25.60
CA GLN A 84 -10.17 11.82 26.50
C GLN A 84 -9.04 12.47 27.32
N GLU A 85 -8.17 13.26 26.68
CA GLU A 85 -7.11 14.01 27.36
C GLU A 85 -7.68 15.01 28.39
N CYS A 86 -8.76 15.73 28.06
CA CYS A 86 -9.44 16.62 29.01
C CYS A 86 -9.97 15.86 30.24
N ASP A 87 -10.59 14.70 30.01
CA ASP A 87 -11.15 13.86 31.08
C ASP A 87 -10.06 13.24 31.96
N GLU A 88 -8.94 12.81 31.37
CA GLU A 88 -7.76 12.31 32.07
C GLU A 88 -7.10 13.42 32.92
N ASN A 89 -6.95 14.62 32.36
CA ASN A 89 -6.44 15.79 33.08
C ASN A 89 -7.34 16.16 34.26
N ARG A 90 -8.66 16.14 34.09
CA ARG A 90 -9.61 16.37 35.20
C ARG A 90 -9.41 15.33 36.31
N LYS A 91 -9.37 14.04 35.96
CA LYS A 91 -9.12 12.95 36.93
C LYS A 91 -7.78 13.11 37.63
N HIS A 92 -6.76 13.55 36.91
CA HIS A 92 -5.43 13.81 37.46
C HIS A 92 -5.49 14.92 38.51
N ILE A 93 -6.12 16.05 38.20
CA ILE A 93 -6.30 17.18 39.13
C ILE A 93 -7.10 16.74 40.38
N GLU A 94 -8.20 16.01 40.20
CA GLU A 94 -9.01 15.49 41.31
C GLU A 94 -8.20 14.54 42.21
N HIS A 95 -7.39 13.68 41.61
CA HIS A 95 -6.50 12.77 42.32
C HIS A 95 -5.41 13.53 43.08
N GLU A 96 -4.77 14.54 42.47
CA GLU A 96 -3.77 15.37 43.14
C GLU A 96 -4.39 16.17 44.30
N PHE A 97 -5.58 16.75 44.10
CA PHE A 97 -6.32 17.48 45.14
C PHE A 97 -6.64 16.58 46.33
N HIS A 98 -7.22 15.39 46.09
CA HIS A 98 -7.54 14.44 47.17
C HIS A 98 -6.28 14.00 47.95
N ASN A 99 -5.16 13.80 47.27
CA ASN A 99 -3.91 13.40 47.90
C ASN A 99 -3.21 14.55 48.65
N ALA A 100 -3.39 15.80 48.22
CA ALA A 100 -2.85 16.97 48.91
C ALA A 100 -3.45 17.14 50.31
N ASP A 101 -4.78 16.93 50.45
CA ASP A 101 -5.47 16.98 51.74
C ASP A 101 -4.97 15.88 52.70
N ILE A 102 -4.76 14.66 52.19
CA ILE A 102 -4.25 13.53 52.98
C ILE A 102 -2.80 13.75 53.43
N ASN A 103 -1.93 14.31 52.58
CA ASN A 103 -0.54 14.61 52.94
C ASN A 103 -0.42 15.80 53.91
N SER A 104 -1.33 16.77 53.86
CA SER A 104 -1.34 17.89 54.82
C SER A 104 -1.77 17.47 56.23
N ALA A 105 -2.57 16.41 56.38
CA ALA A 105 -2.93 15.86 57.69
C ALA A 105 -1.78 15.09 58.36
N SER A 106 -0.68 14.81 57.65
CA SER A 106 0.44 14.00 58.14
C SER A 106 1.61 14.81 58.72
N PHE A 107 1.43 16.09 59.08
CA PHE A 107 2.46 16.86 59.80
C PHE A 107 2.72 16.38 61.23
N TYR A 108 1.98 15.39 61.74
CA TYR A 108 2.42 14.60 62.89
C TYR A 108 3.37 13.49 62.44
N SER A 109 4.58 13.92 62.08
CA SER A 109 5.75 13.07 61.86
C SER A 109 6.05 12.26 63.13
N TYR A 110 5.41 11.10 63.26
CA TYR A 110 6.02 9.99 63.99
C TYR A 110 6.99 9.29 63.02
N PRO A 111 8.25 9.05 63.42
CA PRO A 111 9.15 8.27 62.59
C PRO A 111 8.50 6.90 62.37
N VAL A 112 8.27 6.55 61.10
CA VAL A 112 7.80 5.23 60.66
C VAL A 112 8.92 4.23 60.94
N ASN A 113 9.02 3.85 62.21
CA ASN A 113 9.81 2.71 62.64
C ASN A 113 9.18 1.49 61.99
N LYS A 114 9.72 1.05 60.84
CA LYS A 114 9.34 -0.22 60.21
C LYS A 114 9.83 -1.37 61.09
N LYS A 115 9.10 -1.64 62.17
CA LYS A 115 9.25 -2.87 62.94
C LYS A 115 8.69 -3.99 62.07
N SER A 116 9.56 -4.88 61.60
CA SER A 116 9.13 -6.11 60.94
C SER A 116 8.22 -6.90 61.90
N LEU A 117 6.98 -7.13 61.48
CA LEU A 117 6.07 -8.01 62.21
C LEU A 117 6.70 -9.40 62.27
N ARG A 118 6.96 -9.90 63.49
CA ARG A 118 7.39 -11.28 63.68
C ARG A 118 6.22 -12.18 63.25
N ARG A 119 6.48 -13.04 62.26
CA ARG A 119 5.48 -13.95 61.69
C ARG A 119 4.97 -14.91 62.78
N ARG A 120 3.68 -15.23 62.73
CA ARG A 120 3.09 -16.22 63.63
C ARG A 120 3.58 -17.62 63.24
N PRO A 121 3.80 -18.55 64.19
CA PRO A 121 4.36 -19.88 63.89
C PRO A 121 3.60 -20.69 62.81
N ASN A 122 2.30 -20.45 62.63
CA ASN A 122 1.44 -21.16 61.66
C ASN A 122 1.17 -20.38 60.37
N GLU A 123 1.92 -19.32 60.08
CA GLU A 123 1.72 -18.57 58.84
C GLU A 123 2.55 -19.21 57.71
N PRO A 124 1.95 -19.67 56.60
CA PRO A 124 2.70 -20.28 55.50
C PRO A 124 3.66 -19.24 54.91
N THR A 125 4.90 -19.67 54.62
CA THR A 125 5.92 -18.82 53.99
C THR A 125 5.36 -18.19 52.72
N PRO A 126 5.59 -16.88 52.48
CA PRO A 126 5.15 -16.23 51.25
C PRO A 126 5.68 -17.04 50.08
N PHE A 127 4.77 -17.45 49.20
CA PHE A 127 5.11 -18.17 47.99
C PHE A 127 6.08 -17.29 47.21
N SER A 128 7.36 -17.67 47.12
CA SER A 128 8.29 -17.02 46.22
C SER A 128 7.89 -17.41 44.82
N GLU A 129 6.92 -16.70 44.27
CA GLU A 129 6.66 -16.72 42.86
C GLU A 129 7.94 -16.18 42.22
N LYS A 130 8.84 -17.08 41.81
CA LYS A 130 9.69 -16.85 40.65
C LYS A 130 8.75 -16.78 39.44
N ARG A 131 7.80 -15.83 39.48
CA ARG A 131 7.06 -15.38 38.33
C ARG A 131 8.16 -14.82 37.47
N MET A 132 8.47 -15.56 36.42
CA MET A 132 9.06 -15.00 35.23
C MET A 132 8.41 -13.64 35.05
N ARG A 133 9.16 -12.56 35.28
CA ARG A 133 8.78 -11.28 34.72
C ARG A 133 8.88 -11.51 33.22
N ALA A 134 7.82 -12.06 32.64
CA ALA A 134 7.55 -11.92 31.23
C ALA A 134 7.77 -10.43 30.97
N LYS A 135 8.70 -10.13 30.08
CA LYS A 135 8.98 -8.77 29.63
C LYS A 135 7.63 -8.11 29.39
N ASN A 136 7.35 -7.01 30.10
CA ASN A 136 6.14 -6.24 29.90
C ASN A 136 6.00 -5.99 28.39
N PRO A 137 4.89 -6.39 27.74
CA PRO A 137 4.69 -6.13 26.32
C PRO A 137 4.57 -4.63 26.00
N GLN A 138 4.48 -3.77 27.02
CA GLN A 138 4.43 -2.30 26.86
C GLN A 138 5.79 -1.61 26.64
N GLN A 139 6.93 -2.33 26.59
CA GLN A 139 8.21 -1.72 26.20
C GLN A 139 8.50 -2.02 24.73
N VAL A 140 7.73 -1.39 23.85
CA VAL A 140 8.13 -1.26 22.43
C VAL A 140 9.27 -0.26 22.41
N ASN A 141 10.48 -0.74 22.12
CA ASN A 141 11.63 0.14 21.96
C ASN A 141 11.56 0.73 20.55
N TYR A 142 11.18 2.00 20.45
CA TYR A 142 11.07 2.73 19.17
C TYR A 142 12.43 3.16 18.61
N ALA A 143 13.51 3.01 19.40
CA ALA A 143 14.86 3.24 18.91
C ALA A 143 15.32 2.06 18.05
N LEU A 144 15.74 2.36 16.83
CA LEU A 144 16.45 1.41 15.99
C LEU A 144 17.74 0.95 16.67
N SER A 145 18.17 -0.28 16.41
CA SER A 145 19.45 -0.75 16.92
C SER A 145 20.60 -0.02 16.20
N GLU A 146 21.76 0.12 16.85
CA GLU A 146 22.94 0.75 16.22
C GLU A 146 23.34 0.06 14.91
N VAL A 147 23.04 -1.24 14.77
CA VAL A 147 23.31 -2.02 13.56
C VAL A 147 22.41 -1.60 12.41
N ASP A 148 21.12 -1.37 12.67
CA ASP A 148 20.16 -0.96 11.65
C ASP A 148 20.46 0.46 11.16
N ILE A 149 20.77 1.37 12.10
CA ILE A 149 21.18 2.74 11.79
C ILE A 149 22.44 2.75 10.91
N LEU A 150 23.44 1.91 11.22
CA LEU A 150 24.67 1.82 10.43
C LEU A 150 24.45 1.24 9.02
N ASN A 151 23.52 0.29 8.87
CA ASN A 151 23.16 -0.25 7.56
C ASN A 151 22.46 0.80 6.70
N ASP A 152 21.50 1.54 7.27
CA ASP A 152 20.79 2.60 6.56
C ASP A 152 21.76 3.72 6.15
N LEU A 153 22.68 4.12 7.03
CA LEU A 153 23.73 5.08 6.72
C LEU A 153 24.66 4.59 5.60
N ARG A 154 25.00 3.30 5.58
CA ARG A 154 25.80 2.70 4.51
C ARG A 154 25.07 2.70 3.16
N VAL A 155 23.75 2.54 3.16
CA VAL A 155 22.90 2.66 1.96
C VAL A 155 22.85 4.11 1.48
N LEU A 156 22.74 5.08 2.40
CA LEU A 156 22.72 6.51 2.08
C LEU A 156 24.09 7.04 1.59
N ASP A 157 25.19 6.51 2.10
CA ASP A 157 26.55 6.86 1.70
C ASP A 157 26.96 6.29 0.32
N GLY A 158 26.05 5.61 -0.37
CA GLY A 158 26.23 5.17 -1.77
C GLY A 158 27.19 3.98 -1.96
N ASN A 159 27.61 3.30 -0.89
CA ASN A 159 28.39 2.06 -0.98
C ASN A 159 27.45 0.84 -1.06
N TYR A 160 26.60 0.85 -2.09
CA TYR A 160 25.69 -0.23 -2.42
C TYR A 160 26.42 -1.29 -3.25
N GLU A 161 27.24 -2.10 -2.59
CA GLU A 161 27.69 -3.36 -3.17
C GLU A 161 27.36 -4.50 -2.19
N ASP A 162 26.39 -5.28 -2.66
CA ASP A 162 26.16 -6.70 -2.44
C ASP A 162 25.86 -7.20 -1.01
N SER A 163 24.57 -7.18 -0.65
CA SER A 163 24.02 -8.12 0.33
C SER A 163 22.53 -8.42 0.08
N GLU A 164 22.14 -8.64 -1.17
CA GLU A 164 20.97 -9.49 -1.47
C GLU A 164 21.44 -10.95 -1.53
N HIS A 165 21.49 -11.64 -0.39
CA HIS A 165 21.27 -13.09 -0.34
C HIS A 165 21.16 -13.57 1.10
N ARG A 166 19.93 -13.49 1.62
CA ARG A 166 19.29 -14.47 2.52
C ARG A 166 18.13 -13.75 3.19
N LEU A 167 16.92 -13.96 2.70
CA LEU A 167 15.68 -14.19 3.45
C LEU A 167 14.53 -14.40 2.44
N ASP A 168 14.72 -15.33 1.49
CA ASP A 168 13.59 -16.07 0.90
C ASP A 168 13.23 -17.18 1.89
N ASP A 169 12.19 -16.95 2.70
CA ASP A 169 11.26 -17.98 3.16
C ASP A 169 10.27 -17.36 4.16
N HIS A 170 9.14 -16.88 3.65
CA HIS A 170 7.80 -17.23 4.12
C HIS A 170 6.76 -16.26 3.52
N HIS A 171 5.64 -16.83 3.05
CA HIS A 171 4.42 -16.20 2.53
C HIS A 171 4.32 -15.98 1.01
N LYS A 172 4.44 -17.08 0.24
CA LYS A 172 3.66 -17.25 -1.01
C LYS A 172 2.39 -18.08 -0.72
N THR A 173 1.29 -17.37 -0.52
CA THR A 173 -0.09 -17.82 -0.75
C THR A 173 -0.78 -16.59 -1.36
N GLY A 174 -1.23 -16.53 -2.60
CA GLY A 174 -1.65 -17.55 -3.54
C GLY A 174 -2.94 -17.03 -4.15
N TYR A 175 -2.87 -16.29 -5.26
CA TYR A 175 -3.99 -16.09 -6.17
C TYR A 175 -3.46 -15.96 -7.59
N ASN A 176 -3.63 -17.04 -8.34
CA ASN A 176 -3.48 -17.12 -9.79
C ASN A 176 -4.91 -17.09 -10.34
N LEU A 177 -5.30 -16.03 -11.04
CA LEU A 177 -6.52 -16.02 -11.86
C LEU A 177 -6.11 -15.67 -13.28
N ARG A 178 -5.68 -16.74 -13.96
CA ARG A 178 -5.67 -16.84 -15.41
C ARG A 178 -7.06 -17.30 -15.83
N CYS A 179 -7.77 -16.46 -16.57
CA CYS A 179 -8.88 -16.89 -17.41
C CYS A 179 -8.73 -16.22 -18.78
N GLU A 180 -8.03 -16.92 -19.67
CA GLU A 180 -8.27 -16.88 -21.10
C GLU A 180 -9.50 -17.76 -21.37
N THR A 181 -10.56 -17.18 -21.94
CA THR A 181 -11.39 -17.73 -23.04
C THR A 181 -12.36 -16.66 -23.49
#